data_AF-A0A2K3TJX9-F1
#
_entry.id   AF-A0A2K3TJX9-F1
#
_cell.length_a   1.000
_cell.length_b   1.000
_cell.length_c   1.000
_cell.angle_alpha   90.00
_cell.angle_beta   90.00
_cell.angle_gamma   90.00
#
_symmetry.space_group_name_H-M   'P 1'
#
loop_
_entity.id
_entity.type
_entity.pdbx_description
1 polymer ?
#
loop_
_entity_poly.entity_id
_entity_poly.type
_entity_poly.pdbx_seq_one_letter_code
_entity_poly.pdbx_strand_id
1 'polypeptide(L)'
;GGRVLAVNSQTRTLTLDREITLPSSGTTLISLVDGQGNPVSVEVQSVTDGVKVKVSRVPDGVAEYSVWGLKLPTLRQRLFRCVSIRENDDGTYAITAVQHVPEKEAIVDNGAHFDGDQSGTVNGVTPPAVQHLTAEVTADSGEYQVLARWDT
;
A
#
# COMPACT_ATOMS: atom_id res chain seq x y z
N GLY A 1 5.05 19.43 7.93
CA GLY A 1 6.20 20.36 7.93
C GLY A 1 5.70 21.78 7.86
N GLY A 2 6.56 22.78 7.99
CA GLY A 2 6.16 24.18 8.07
C GLY A 2 7.34 25.15 8.22
N ARG A 3 7.15 26.16 9.08
CA ARG A 3 8.15 27.19 9.43
C ARG A 3 8.42 27.23 10.94
N VAL A 4 9.66 27.52 11.30
CA VAL A 4 10.06 27.78 12.69
C VAL A 4 9.75 29.25 13.01
N LEU A 5 9.01 29.52 14.07
CA LEU A 5 8.65 30.88 14.52
C LEU A 5 9.59 31.43 15.59
N ALA A 6 10.32 30.59 16.31
CA ALA A 6 11.34 31.03 17.25
C ALA A 6 12.35 29.91 17.55
N VAL A 7 13.58 30.29 17.84
CA VAL A 7 14.66 29.38 18.22
C VAL A 7 15.24 29.80 19.57
N ASN A 8 15.21 28.91 20.56
CA ASN A 8 15.95 29.05 21.80
C ASN A 8 17.07 28.00 21.86
N SER A 9 18.28 28.41 21.51
CA SER A 9 19.45 27.51 21.48
C SER A 9 19.91 27.06 22.87
N GLN A 10 19.66 27.85 23.91
CA GLN A 10 20.03 27.52 25.29
C GLN A 10 19.19 26.34 25.81
N THR A 11 17.87 26.38 25.59
CA THR A 11 16.96 25.31 26.01
C THR A 11 16.77 24.22 24.95
N ARG A 12 17.31 24.45 23.74
CA ARG A 12 17.11 23.63 22.53
C ARG A 12 15.64 23.48 22.16
N THR A 13 14.92 24.59 22.20
CA THR A 13 13.48 24.64 21.95
C THR A 13 13.20 25.41 20.66
N LEU A 14 12.45 24.80 19.76
CA LEU A 14 11.91 25.42 18.56
C LEU A 14 10.42 25.71 18.77
N THR A 15 9.94 26.87 18.35
CA THR A 15 8.50 27.14 18.25
C THR A 15 8.09 26.97 16.80
N LEU A 16 7.08 26.15 16.51
CA LEU A 16 6.63 25.85 15.15
C LEU A 16 5.38 26.66 14.78
N ASP A 17 5.18 26.86 13.48
CA ASP A 17 4.00 27.51 12.89
C ASP A 17 2.69 26.73 13.02
N ARG A 18 2.76 25.46 13.42
CA ARG A 18 1.62 24.57 13.57
C ARG A 18 1.89 23.53 14.65
N GLU A 19 0.81 23.05 15.23
CA GLU A 19 0.85 22.00 16.24
C GLU A 19 1.35 20.66 15.65
N ILE A 20 2.05 19.91 16.48
CA ILE A 20 2.44 18.52 16.23
C ILE A 20 2.07 17.64 17.41
N THR A 21 1.83 16.37 17.13
CA THR A 21 1.57 15.35 18.15
C THR A 21 2.63 14.27 18.04
N LEU A 22 3.20 13.86 19.18
CA LEU A 22 4.13 12.75 19.22
C LEU A 22 3.37 11.42 19.32
N PRO A 23 3.85 10.37 18.64
CA PRO A 23 3.33 9.02 18.84
C PRO A 23 3.68 8.53 20.25
N SER A 24 2.90 7.59 20.77
CA SER A 24 3.13 6.98 22.09
C SER A 24 4.39 6.13 22.16
N SER A 25 4.98 5.76 21.01
CA SER A 25 6.20 4.97 20.94
C SER A 25 7.01 5.28 19.67
N GLY A 26 8.30 4.95 19.72
CA GLY A 26 9.26 5.15 18.65
C GLY A 26 9.86 6.57 18.61
N THR A 27 10.97 6.70 17.88
CA THR A 27 11.71 7.96 17.77
C THR A 27 11.10 8.85 16.70
N THR A 28 10.66 10.05 17.09
CA THR A 28 10.27 11.11 16.15
C THR A 28 11.47 11.99 15.84
N LEU A 29 11.72 12.24 14.56
CA LEU A 29 12.76 13.17 14.12
C LEU A 29 12.11 14.42 13.52
N ILE A 30 12.76 15.56 13.70
CA ILE A 30 12.47 16.79 12.96
C ILE A 30 13.63 17.05 12.00
N SER A 31 13.31 17.21 10.72
CA SER A 31 14.25 17.58 9.66
C SER A 31 14.24 19.09 9.48
N LEU A 32 15.43 19.68 9.49
CA LEU A 32 15.71 21.11 9.38
C LEU A 32 16.74 21.33 8.26
N VAL A 33 16.98 22.57 7.87
CA VAL A 33 18.06 22.96 6.96
C VAL A 33 19.09 23.74 7.76
N ASP A 34 20.35 23.33 7.72
CA ASP A 34 21.43 24.03 8.41
C ASP A 34 21.90 25.28 7.63
N GLY A 35 22.84 26.04 8.19
CA GLY A 35 23.40 27.24 7.57
C GLY A 35 24.17 27.00 6.26
N GLN A 36 24.41 25.74 5.87
CA GLN A 36 25.02 25.36 4.60
C GLN A 36 23.99 24.88 3.58
N GLY A 37 22.70 24.88 3.92
CA GLY A 37 21.64 24.39 3.04
C GLY A 37 21.44 22.88 3.09
N ASN A 38 22.10 22.15 4.00
CA ASN A 38 21.98 20.70 4.09
C ASN A 38 20.79 20.30 4.96
N PRO A 39 20.03 19.25 4.58
CA PRO A 39 19.00 18.69 5.43
C PRO A 39 19.61 17.94 6.61
N VAL A 40 19.27 18.34 7.83
CA VAL A 40 19.72 17.72 9.08
C VAL A 40 18.52 17.24 9.88
N SER A 41 18.52 15.96 10.28
CA SER A 41 17.47 15.41 11.15
C SER A 41 17.96 15.30 12.59
N VAL A 42 17.15 15.79 13.53
CA VAL A 42 17.43 15.73 14.97
C VAL A 42 16.24 15.11 15.71
N GLU A 43 16.52 14.45 16.81
CA GLU A 43 15.48 13.81 17.62
C GLU A 43 14.64 14.83 18.37
N VAL A 44 13.32 14.61 18.35
CA VAL A 44 12.37 15.34 19.19
C VAL A 44 12.28 14.66 20.55
N GLN A 45 12.64 15.40 21.61
CA GLN A 45 12.65 14.90 22.99
C GLN A 45 11.30 15.13 23.69
N SER A 46 10.66 16.27 23.44
CA SER A 46 9.35 16.58 24.01
C SER A 46 8.64 17.67 23.21
N VAL A 47 7.31 17.69 23.30
CA VAL A 47 6.46 18.74 22.75
C VAL A 47 5.61 19.33 23.88
N THR A 48 5.53 20.64 23.95
CA THR A 48 4.70 21.39 24.92
C THR A 48 3.79 22.34 24.16
N ASP A 49 2.53 22.43 24.58
CA ASP A 49 1.49 23.25 23.94
C ASP A 49 1.31 22.95 22.43
N GLY A 50 1.68 21.74 21.98
CA GLY A 50 1.64 21.33 20.57
C GLY A 50 2.70 21.99 19.66
N VAL A 51 3.20 23.18 20.01
CA VAL A 51 4.06 24.00 19.12
C VAL A 51 5.50 24.18 19.62
N LYS A 52 5.78 23.97 20.91
CA LYS A 52 7.14 24.11 21.47
C LYS A 52 7.82 22.75 21.47
N VAL A 53 8.81 22.59 20.61
CA VAL A 53 9.50 21.32 20.37
C VAL A 53 10.91 21.37 20.94
N LYS A 54 11.18 20.55 21.94
CA LYS A 54 12.52 20.36 22.47
C LYS A 54 13.25 19.32 21.64
N VAL A 55 14.42 19.68 21.11
CA VAL A 55 15.24 18.83 20.25
C VAL A 55 16.54 18.43 20.93
N SER A 56 17.14 17.32 20.50
CA SER A 56 18.42 16.86 21.07
C SER A 56 19.56 17.86 20.89
N ARG A 57 19.57 18.56 19.74
CA ARG A 57 20.42 19.71 19.43
C ARG A 57 19.72 20.64 18.43
N VAL A 58 20.06 21.92 18.45
CA VAL A 58 19.68 22.86 17.38
C VAL A 58 20.84 22.90 16.36
N PRO A 59 20.63 22.51 15.09
CA PRO A 59 21.66 22.63 14.06
C PRO A 59 22.08 24.09 13.84
N ASP A 60 23.36 24.31 13.52
CA ASP A 60 23.87 25.65 13.22
C ASP A 60 23.17 26.26 12.01
N GLY A 61 22.86 27.56 12.09
CA GLY A 61 22.19 28.29 11.03
C GLY A 61 20.66 28.10 10.97
N VAL A 62 20.08 27.27 11.82
CA VAL A 62 18.61 27.25 12.02
C VAL A 62 18.19 28.55 12.71
N ALA A 63 17.24 29.24 12.12
CA ALA A 63 16.75 30.54 12.56
C ALA A 63 15.21 30.62 12.44
N GLU A 64 14.66 31.78 12.81
CA GLU A 64 13.26 32.10 12.52
C GLU A 64 13.01 32.00 11.00
N TYR A 65 11.84 31.50 10.63
CA TYR A 65 11.41 31.15 9.27
C TYR A 65 12.17 30.02 8.58
N SER A 66 13.10 29.33 9.25
CA SER A 66 13.67 28.07 8.74
C SER A 66 12.56 27.04 8.46
N VAL A 67 12.76 26.23 7.43
CA VAL A 67 11.83 25.15 7.07
C VAL A 67 12.02 23.95 8.00
N TRP A 68 10.91 23.31 8.37
CA TRP A 68 10.96 22.06 9.11
C TRP A 68 10.03 20.98 8.53
N GLY A 69 10.41 19.72 8.72
CA GLY A 69 9.62 18.53 8.38
C GLY A 69 9.59 17.54 9.55
N LEU A 70 8.49 16.81 9.73
CA LEU A 70 8.38 15.77 10.74
C LEU A 70 8.62 14.40 10.10
N LYS A 71 9.43 13.55 10.74
CA LYS A 71 9.58 12.15 10.38
C LYS A 71 9.14 11.30 11.56
N LEU A 72 7.95 10.71 11.43
CA LEU A 72 7.35 9.84 12.44
C LEU A 72 7.83 8.38 12.27
N PRO A 73 7.96 7.62 13.35
CA PRO A 73 8.28 6.18 13.30
C PRO A 73 7.19 5.36 12.60
N THR A 74 5.94 5.84 12.61
CA THR A 74 4.80 5.21 11.92
C THR A 74 4.75 5.54 10.43
N LEU A 75 5.57 6.48 9.95
CA LEU A 75 5.57 6.91 8.56
C LEU A 75 6.16 5.78 7.69
N ARG A 76 5.31 5.04 6.99
CA ARG A 76 5.74 4.03 6.02
C ARG A 76 5.79 4.63 4.64
N GLN A 77 6.90 4.42 3.95
CA GLN A 77 6.98 4.72 2.52
C GLN A 77 6.02 3.77 1.79
N ARG A 78 5.05 4.34 1.10
CA ARG A 78 4.15 3.64 0.20
C ARG A 78 4.22 4.35 -1.14
N LEU A 79 4.37 3.58 -2.21
CA LEU A 79 4.39 4.11 -3.56
C LEU A 79 2.95 4.28 -4.02
N PHE A 80 2.61 5.50 -4.44
CA PHE A 80 1.32 5.84 -5.00
C PHE A 80 1.52 6.57 -6.32
N ARG A 81 0.63 6.35 -7.28
CA ARG A 81 0.51 7.18 -8.48
C ARG A 81 -0.59 8.20 -8.25
N CYS A 82 -0.22 9.48 -8.14
CA CYS A 82 -1.18 10.56 -8.00
C CYS A 82 -2.07 10.64 -9.26
N VAL A 83 -3.38 10.73 -9.05
CA VAL A 83 -4.39 10.88 -10.11
C VAL A 83 -4.93 12.31 -10.13
N SER A 84 -5.13 12.92 -8.95
CA SER A 84 -5.55 14.31 -8.83
C SER A 84 -5.06 14.94 -7.54
N ILE A 85 -4.91 16.26 -7.59
CA ILE A 85 -4.57 17.11 -6.43
C ILE A 85 -5.61 18.22 -6.39
N ARG A 86 -6.18 18.46 -5.21
CA ARG A 86 -7.09 19.56 -4.93
C ARG A 86 -6.55 20.36 -3.75
N GLU A 87 -6.51 21.67 -3.90
CA GLU A 87 -6.24 22.60 -2.79
C GLU A 87 -7.53 22.84 -2.00
N ASN A 88 -7.41 22.88 -0.68
CA ASN A 88 -8.50 23.19 0.25
C ASN A 88 -8.34 24.62 0.80
N ASP A 89 -9.40 25.15 1.41
CA ASP A 89 -9.42 26.53 1.92
C ASP A 89 -8.61 26.72 3.23
N ASP A 90 -8.10 25.62 3.81
CA ASP A 90 -7.33 25.61 5.07
C ASP A 90 -5.81 25.46 4.84
N GLY A 91 -5.35 25.61 3.60
CA GLY A 91 -3.94 25.45 3.24
C GLY A 91 -3.46 23.99 3.24
N THR A 92 -4.39 23.03 3.25
CA THR A 92 -4.10 21.61 3.02
C THR A 92 -4.39 21.20 1.58
N TYR A 93 -3.80 20.09 1.15
CA TYR A 93 -4.04 19.50 -0.16
C TYR A 93 -4.67 18.11 -0.01
N ALA A 94 -5.75 17.86 -0.73
CA ALA A 94 -6.31 16.54 -0.92
C ALA A 94 -5.68 15.89 -2.16
N ILE A 95 -5.09 14.71 -1.99
CA ILE A 95 -4.46 13.95 -3.09
C ILE A 95 -5.25 12.65 -3.28
N THR A 96 -5.81 12.45 -4.47
CA THR A 96 -6.38 11.15 -4.87
C THR A 96 -5.31 10.38 -5.62
N ALA A 97 -5.00 9.15 -5.18
CA ALA A 97 -3.93 8.36 -5.77
C ALA A 97 -4.27 6.86 -5.79
N VAL A 98 -3.75 6.16 -6.79
CA VAL A 98 -3.82 4.69 -6.86
C VAL A 98 -2.56 4.11 -6.22
N GLN A 99 -2.73 3.12 -5.35
CA GLN A 99 -1.60 2.43 -4.72
C GLN A 99 -0.82 1.61 -5.75
N HIS A 100 0.50 1.70 -5.70
CA HIS A 100 1.37 0.83 -6.46
C HIS A 100 1.34 -0.59 -5.88
N VAL A 101 1.09 -1.57 -6.75
CA VAL A 101 1.13 -3.00 -6.42
C VAL A 101 2.14 -3.63 -7.38
N PRO A 102 3.40 -3.83 -6.96
CA PRO A 102 4.47 -4.29 -7.87
C PRO A 102 4.17 -5.65 -8.52
N GLU A 103 3.43 -6.51 -7.82
CA GLU A 103 3.06 -7.86 -8.30
C GLU A 103 1.86 -7.84 -9.27
N LYS A 104 1.20 -6.69 -9.45
CA LYS A 104 -0.04 -6.61 -10.25
C LYS A 104 0.18 -7.04 -11.70
N GLU A 105 1.25 -6.57 -12.35
CA GLU A 105 1.56 -6.92 -13.74
C GLU A 105 1.76 -8.44 -13.87
N ALA A 106 2.52 -9.07 -12.96
CA ALA A 106 2.75 -10.52 -12.99
C ALA A 106 1.47 -11.34 -12.78
N ILE A 107 0.55 -10.87 -11.92
CA ILE A 107 -0.77 -11.51 -11.71
C ILE A 107 -1.67 -11.34 -12.94
N VAL A 108 -1.62 -10.17 -13.61
CA VAL A 108 -2.37 -9.93 -14.84
C VAL A 108 -1.86 -10.81 -15.98
N ASP A 109 -0.54 -10.93 -16.12
CA ASP A 109 0.09 -11.67 -17.22
C ASP A 109 -0.02 -13.19 -17.05
N ASN A 110 0.15 -13.70 -15.84
CA ASN A 110 0.17 -15.15 -15.57
C ASN A 110 -1.16 -15.68 -15.02
N GLY A 111 -2.11 -14.78 -14.75
CA GLY A 111 -3.33 -15.11 -14.02
C GLY A 111 -3.10 -15.30 -12.52
N ALA A 112 -4.16 -15.16 -11.74
CA ALA A 112 -4.15 -15.57 -10.34
C ALA A 112 -4.43 -17.08 -10.26
N HIS A 113 -3.47 -17.85 -9.77
CA HIS A 113 -3.72 -19.25 -9.40
C HIS A 113 -4.30 -19.28 -7.99
N PHE A 114 -5.56 -19.69 -7.87
CA PHE A 114 -6.20 -19.93 -6.59
C PHE A 114 -6.08 -21.43 -6.32
N ASP A 115 -5.19 -21.82 -5.42
CA ASP A 115 -5.14 -23.19 -4.89
C ASP A 115 -6.38 -23.43 -4.02
N GLY A 116 -7.49 -23.71 -4.67
CA GLY A 116 -8.64 -24.35 -4.06
C GLY A 116 -8.81 -25.69 -4.73
N ASP A 117 -9.01 -26.75 -3.95
CA ASP A 117 -9.70 -27.95 -4.45
C ASP A 117 -10.82 -27.47 -5.35
N GLN A 118 -10.86 -27.96 -6.59
CA GLN A 118 -11.89 -27.64 -7.55
C GLN A 118 -13.24 -27.88 -6.88
N SER A 119 -13.80 -26.83 -6.25
CA SER A 119 -15.19 -26.81 -5.85
C SER A 119 -15.90 -26.69 -7.17
N GLY A 120 -16.17 -27.86 -7.76
CA GLY A 120 -16.92 -27.98 -9.00
C GLY A 120 -18.08 -27.02 -8.90
N THR A 121 -18.30 -26.25 -9.96
CA THR A 121 -19.48 -25.40 -10.08
C THR A 121 -20.67 -26.21 -9.56
N VAL A 122 -21.49 -25.64 -8.66
CA VAL A 122 -22.61 -26.32 -7.98
C VAL A 122 -23.55 -27.06 -8.97
N ASN A 123 -23.47 -26.75 -10.27
CA ASN A 123 -24.20 -27.38 -11.36
C ASN A 123 -23.34 -28.31 -12.25
N GLY A 124 -22.38 -29.05 -11.68
CA GLY A 124 -21.67 -30.11 -12.39
C GLY A 124 -22.55 -31.34 -12.54
N VAL A 125 -23.17 -31.53 -13.71
CA VAL A 125 -23.82 -32.80 -14.05
C VAL A 125 -22.75 -33.75 -14.56
N THR A 126 -22.34 -34.70 -13.73
CA THR A 126 -21.60 -35.87 -14.20
C THR A 126 -22.59 -36.75 -14.96
N PRO A 127 -22.45 -36.95 -16.29
CA PRO A 127 -23.31 -37.87 -17.02
C PRO A 127 -23.18 -39.27 -16.40
N PRO A 128 -24.28 -40.02 -16.25
CA PRO A 128 -24.17 -41.37 -15.73
C PRO A 128 -23.32 -42.23 -16.68
N ALA A 129 -22.56 -43.15 -16.10
CA ALA A 129 -21.66 -44.01 -16.86
C ALA A 129 -22.47 -44.90 -17.81
N VAL A 130 -21.98 -45.07 -19.05
CA VAL A 130 -22.55 -46.03 -19.99
C VAL A 130 -22.48 -47.43 -19.38
N GLN A 131 -23.63 -48.11 -19.32
CA GLN A 131 -23.76 -49.49 -18.87
C GLN A 131 -24.24 -50.38 -20.02
N HIS A 132 -24.17 -51.70 -19.78
CA HIS A 132 -24.69 -52.76 -20.65
C HIS A 132 -24.47 -52.56 -22.15
N LEU A 133 -23.26 -52.12 -22.53
CA LEU A 133 -22.89 -52.02 -23.94
C LEU A 133 -22.89 -53.42 -24.55
N THR A 134 -23.82 -53.64 -25.47
CA THR A 134 -23.93 -54.84 -26.29
C THR A 134 -23.72 -54.46 -27.74
N ALA A 135 -23.04 -55.33 -28.49
CA ALA A 135 -22.86 -55.18 -29.92
C ALA A 135 -23.32 -56.47 -30.62
N GLU A 136 -24.27 -56.35 -31.53
CA GLU A 136 -24.76 -57.45 -32.35
C GLU A 136 -24.23 -57.26 -33.77
N VAL A 137 -23.59 -58.31 -34.32
CA VAL A 137 -23.07 -58.29 -35.70
C VAL A 137 -24.00 -59.12 -36.58
N THR A 138 -24.55 -58.50 -37.61
CA THR A 138 -25.33 -59.18 -38.65
C THR A 138 -24.54 -59.17 -39.95
N ALA A 139 -24.29 -60.34 -40.52
CA ALA A 139 -23.71 -60.45 -41.86
C ALA A 139 -24.86 -60.64 -42.86
N ASP A 140 -25.06 -59.68 -43.74
CA ASP A 140 -26.00 -59.81 -44.86
C ASP A 140 -25.29 -59.49 -46.17
N SER A 141 -25.42 -60.39 -47.14
CA SER A 141 -25.01 -60.22 -48.54
C SER A 141 -23.62 -59.61 -48.80
N GLY A 142 -22.62 -59.91 -47.97
CA GLY A 142 -21.23 -59.48 -48.17
C GLY A 142 -20.81 -58.23 -47.37
N GLU A 143 -21.72 -57.66 -46.58
CA GLU A 143 -21.42 -56.58 -45.64
C GLU A 143 -21.68 -57.03 -44.19
N TYR A 144 -20.90 -56.48 -43.27
CA TYR A 144 -21.11 -56.65 -41.83
C TYR A 144 -21.75 -55.39 -41.27
N GLN A 145 -22.94 -55.52 -40.71
CA GLN A 145 -23.58 -54.47 -39.93
C GLN A 145 -23.37 -54.75 -38.44
N VAL A 146 -23.04 -53.70 -37.68
CA VAL A 146 -22.90 -53.77 -36.23
C VAL A 146 -23.91 -52.83 -35.57
N LEU A 147 -24.78 -53.37 -34.73
CA LEU A 147 -25.70 -52.61 -33.91
C LEU A 147 -25.20 -52.58 -32.46
N ALA A 148 -24.83 -51.40 -31.99
CA ALA A 148 -24.49 -51.18 -30.59
C ALA A 148 -25.71 -50.65 -29.83
N ARG A 149 -26.02 -51.28 -28.68
CA ARG A 149 -27.03 -50.81 -27.72
C ARG A 149 -26.39 -50.64 -26.35
N TRP A 150 -26.69 -49.54 -25.68
CA TRP A 150 -26.25 -49.27 -24.32
C TRP A 150 -27.29 -48.44 -23.58
N ASP A 151 -27.19 -48.42 -22.25
CA ASP A 151 -27.97 -47.56 -21.36
C ASP A 151 -27.06 -46.58 -20.61
N THR A 152 -27.66 -45.49 -20.13
CA THR A 152 -27.01 -44.41 -19.37
C THR A 152 -27.84 -44.12 -18.12
#